data_AF-A0A915MX69-F1
#
_entry.id   AF-A0A915MX69-F1
#
_cell.length_a   1.000
_cell.length_b   1.000
_cell.length_c   1.000
_cell.angle_alpha   90.00
_cell.angle_beta   90.00
_cell.angle_gamma   90.00
#
_symmetry.space_group_name_H-M   'P 1'
#
loop_
_entity.id
_entity.type
_entity.pdbx_description
1 polymer ?
#
loop_
_entity_poly.entity_id
_entity_poly.type
_entity_poly.pdbx_seq_one_letter_code
_entity_poly.pdbx_strand_id
1 'polypeptide(L)'
;MGYASVIQFAGLRIAGLSGIFKPNDYNKGHFERPPFQEHGSVVSAYHVRSIDVFRLKQLRDSKIDICMSHDWPAGITDFGDCNWLLKIKPYFAEDIQFNRLGNPATMNLLHELKPLHWFAAHLHVRFTAVVHHNKDDEEKETQTDEIKSSINSSRVTNFLALDKPMANENRRRFLEYIDIPISE
;
A
#
# COMPACT_ATOMS: atom_id res chain seq x y z
N MET A 1 -7.23 12.00 5.55
CA MET A 1 -6.37 11.11 6.37
C MET A 1 -5.01 11.80 6.49
N GLY A 2 -4.42 11.93 7.68
CA GLY A 2 -3.14 12.64 7.88
C GLY A 2 -1.94 11.91 7.25
N TYR A 3 -0.72 12.11 7.75
CA TYR A 3 0.47 11.40 7.26
C TYR A 3 0.34 9.87 7.41
N ALA A 4 0.00 9.41 8.61
CA ALA A 4 -0.41 8.04 8.88
C ALA A 4 -1.59 8.07 9.86
N SER A 5 -2.68 7.35 9.53
CA SER A 5 -3.86 7.30 10.39
C SER A 5 -4.68 6.05 10.13
N VAL A 6 -5.47 5.64 11.13
CA VAL A 6 -6.52 4.64 10.98
C VAL A 6 -7.83 5.25 11.43
N ILE A 7 -8.86 5.10 10.61
CA ILE A 7 -10.23 5.52 10.92
C ILE A 7 -11.14 4.29 10.92
N GLN A 8 -12.25 4.38 11.63
CA GLN A 8 -13.30 3.37 11.62
C GLN A 8 -14.57 3.96 11.01
N PHE A 9 -15.13 3.28 10.03
CA PHE A 9 -16.35 3.70 9.35
C PHE A 9 -17.18 2.46 8.99
N ALA A 10 -18.45 2.45 9.38
CA ALA A 10 -19.37 1.33 9.11
C ALA A 10 -18.76 -0.04 9.45
N GLY A 11 -18.15 -0.17 10.63
CA GLY A 11 -17.49 -1.42 11.06
C GLY A 11 -16.12 -1.71 10.43
N LEU A 12 -15.74 -1.03 9.35
CA LEU A 12 -14.46 -1.21 8.66
C LEU A 12 -13.35 -0.37 9.29
N ARG A 13 -12.16 -0.94 9.41
CA ARG A 13 -10.93 -0.22 9.79
C ARG A 13 -10.10 0.09 8.56
N ILE A 14 -9.93 1.39 8.32
CA ILE A 14 -9.28 1.93 7.12
C ILE A 14 -7.99 2.62 7.54
N ALA A 15 -6.86 2.01 7.21
CA ALA A 15 -5.54 2.58 7.38
C ALA A 15 -5.13 3.40 6.14
N GLY A 16 -4.44 4.50 6.36
CA GLY A 16 -3.96 5.35 5.28
C GLY A 16 -2.55 5.86 5.55
N LEU A 17 -1.69 5.75 4.54
CA LEU A 17 -0.36 6.33 4.47
C LEU A 17 -0.31 7.35 3.33
N SER A 18 -0.20 8.62 3.67
CA SER A 18 -0.17 9.70 2.71
C SER A 18 1.27 10.01 2.27
N GLY A 19 1.43 10.34 0.99
CA GLY A 19 2.68 10.88 0.47
C GLY A 19 3.43 9.96 -0.51
N ILE A 20 4.57 10.47 -0.98
CA ILE A 20 5.47 9.81 -1.94
C ILE A 20 6.79 9.47 -1.26
N PHE A 21 7.36 8.31 -1.54
CA PHE A 21 8.66 7.92 -1.01
C PHE A 21 9.79 8.72 -1.65
N LYS A 22 10.62 9.36 -0.82
CA LYS A 22 11.92 9.92 -1.21
C LYS A 22 13.02 9.47 -0.26
N PRO A 23 14.07 8.79 -0.76
CA PRO A 23 15.15 8.26 0.08
C PRO A 23 15.78 9.32 1.00
N ASN A 24 16.01 10.52 0.47
CA ASN A 24 16.70 11.60 1.18
C ASN A 24 15.93 12.13 2.39
N ASP A 25 14.60 11.95 2.43
CA ASP A 25 13.75 12.47 3.49
C ASP A 25 13.18 11.37 4.38
N TYR A 26 13.18 10.11 3.94
CA TYR A 26 12.51 9.01 4.64
C TYR A 26 12.93 8.86 6.11
N ASN A 27 14.23 9.00 6.41
CA ASN A 27 14.74 8.85 7.78
C ASN A 27 14.70 10.16 8.61
N LYS A 28 14.15 11.25 8.06
CA LYS A 28 13.99 12.52 8.78
C LYS A 28 12.69 12.52 9.58
N GLY A 29 12.55 13.48 10.49
CA GLY A 29 11.25 13.84 11.05
C GLY A 29 10.41 14.64 10.06
N HIS A 30 9.15 14.87 10.42
CA HIS A 30 8.36 15.96 9.85
C HIS A 30 8.73 17.25 10.59
N PHE A 31 9.45 18.14 9.91
CA PHE A 31 9.90 19.43 10.45
C PHE A 31 9.22 20.61 9.75
N GLU A 32 8.58 20.33 8.62
CA GLU A 32 7.89 21.28 7.77
C GLU A 32 6.66 21.81 8.50
N ARG A 33 6.53 23.14 8.55
CA ARG A 33 5.39 23.81 9.19
C ARG A 33 4.91 24.96 8.32
N PRO A 34 3.59 25.10 8.12
CA PRO A 34 3.04 26.30 7.52
C PRO A 34 3.32 27.53 8.41
N PRO A 35 3.54 28.73 7.83
CA PRO A 35 3.67 28.97 6.39
C PRO A 35 5.01 28.45 5.85
N PHE A 36 4.99 27.75 4.72
CA PHE A 36 6.20 27.24 4.10
C PHE A 36 6.99 28.39 3.46
N GLN A 37 8.23 28.60 3.93
CA GLN A 37 9.08 29.69 3.44
C GLN A 37 9.89 29.28 2.21
N GLU A 38 10.29 28.01 2.15
CA GLU A 38 11.13 27.47 1.08
C GLU A 38 10.35 26.43 0.26
N HIS A 39 10.60 26.40 -1.05
CA HIS A 39 10.02 25.40 -1.94
C HIS A 39 10.36 23.97 -1.48
N GLY A 40 11.57 23.77 -0.95
CA GLY A 40 12.00 22.48 -0.39
C GLY A 40 11.06 21.97 0.71
N SER A 41 10.61 22.83 1.63
CA SER A 41 9.67 22.46 2.69
C SER A 41 8.27 22.15 2.16
N VAL A 42 7.84 22.79 1.07
CA VAL A 42 6.56 22.45 0.42
C VAL A 42 6.62 21.03 -0.16
N VAL A 43 7.74 20.71 -0.80
CA VAL A 43 7.97 19.41 -1.44
C VAL A 43 8.13 18.30 -0.40
N SER A 44 8.98 18.52 0.60
CA SER A 44 9.26 17.50 1.61
C SER A 44 8.07 17.23 2.54
N ALA A 45 7.12 18.16 2.67
CA ALA A 45 5.92 17.99 3.48
C ALA A 45 5.04 16.81 3.04
N TYR A 46 5.04 16.42 1.75
CA TYR A 46 4.28 15.26 1.29
C TYR A 46 5.14 14.01 1.08
N HIS A 47 6.40 14.02 1.49
CA HIS A 47 7.20 12.80 1.44
C HIS A 47 6.86 11.86 2.61
N VAL A 48 6.86 10.55 2.38
CA VAL A 48 6.66 9.55 3.45
C VAL A 48 7.86 9.54 4.41
N ARG A 49 7.61 9.44 5.72
CA ARG A 49 8.67 9.24 6.73
C ARG A 49 8.64 7.85 7.34
N SER A 50 9.79 7.41 7.84
CA SER A 50 9.93 6.12 8.54
C SER A 50 9.06 6.03 9.78
N ILE A 51 8.84 7.14 10.48
CA ILE A 51 7.95 7.20 11.65
C ILE A 51 6.48 6.92 11.30
N ASP A 52 6.03 7.30 10.10
CA ASP A 52 4.66 7.07 9.63
C ASP A 52 4.42 5.58 9.38
N VAL A 53 5.38 4.94 8.71
CA VAL A 53 5.39 3.49 8.48
C VAL A 53 5.49 2.73 9.79
N PHE A 54 6.40 3.14 10.68
CA PHE A 54 6.60 2.50 11.99
C PHE A 54 5.32 2.53 12.84
N ARG A 55 4.61 3.66 12.88
CA ARG A 55 3.33 3.79 13.60
C ARG A 55 2.28 2.81 13.09
N LEU A 56 2.15 2.68 11.77
CA LEU A 56 1.19 1.75 11.18
C LEU A 56 1.57 0.30 11.48
N LYS A 57 2.86 -0.07 11.43
CA LYS A 57 3.32 -1.44 11.78
C LYS A 57 2.93 -1.90 13.19
N GLN A 58 2.77 -0.98 14.14
CA GLN A 58 2.33 -1.33 15.50
C GLN A 58 0.91 -1.90 15.54
N LEU A 59 0.19 -1.88 14.41
CA LEU A 59 -1.15 -2.42 14.28
C LEU A 59 -1.19 -3.85 13.70
N ARG A 60 -0.05 -4.55 13.60
CA ARG A 60 0.03 -5.93 13.08
C ARG A 60 -0.94 -6.91 13.74
N ASP A 61 -1.16 -6.77 15.05
CA ASP A 61 -2.05 -7.63 15.84
C ASP A 61 -3.53 -7.19 15.75
N SER A 62 -3.79 -6.14 14.96
CA SER A 62 -5.06 -5.45 14.87
C SER A 62 -5.63 -5.60 13.45
N LYS A 63 -6.84 -6.13 13.30
CA LYS A 63 -7.45 -6.33 11.97
C LYS A 63 -7.61 -4.98 11.24
N ILE A 64 -6.91 -4.81 10.12
CA ILE A 64 -7.12 -3.73 9.16
C ILE A 64 -7.87 -4.32 7.95
N ASP A 65 -9.00 -3.72 7.59
CA ASP A 65 -9.79 -4.20 6.46
C ASP A 65 -9.27 -3.58 5.15
N ILE A 66 -8.99 -2.28 5.18
CA ILE A 66 -8.53 -1.51 4.02
C ILE A 66 -7.26 -0.77 4.39
N CYS A 67 -6.23 -0.86 3.54
CA CYS A 67 -5.07 0.01 3.59
C CYS A 67 -5.01 0.86 2.31
N MET A 68 -4.64 2.13 2.44
CA MET A 68 -4.48 3.05 1.32
C MET A 68 -3.11 3.68 1.35
N SER A 69 -2.45 3.73 0.20
CA SER A 69 -1.22 4.50 -0.02
C SER A 69 -1.33 5.29 -1.31
N HIS A 70 -0.52 6.34 -1.50
CA HIS A 70 -0.42 6.97 -2.81
C HIS A 70 0.47 6.13 -3.74
N ASP A 71 1.71 5.88 -3.32
CA ASP A 71 2.65 5.03 -4.04
C ASP A 71 2.26 3.55 -3.93
N TRP A 72 2.69 2.77 -4.91
CA TRP A 72 2.55 1.32 -4.88
C TRP A 72 3.58 0.70 -3.92
N PRO A 73 3.27 -0.42 -3.25
CA PRO A 73 4.30 -1.25 -2.64
C PRO A 73 5.33 -1.70 -3.68
N ALA A 74 6.62 -1.46 -3.42
CA ALA A 74 7.66 -1.91 -4.36
C ALA A 74 7.67 -3.44 -4.46
N GLY A 75 7.70 -3.96 -5.69
CA GLY A 75 7.58 -5.39 -5.98
C GLY A 75 6.14 -5.90 -6.12
N ILE A 76 5.11 -5.06 -5.95
CA ILE A 76 3.70 -5.51 -6.09
C ILE A 76 3.38 -6.03 -7.49
N THR A 77 4.18 -5.67 -8.49
CA THR A 77 4.05 -6.14 -9.87
C THR A 77 4.22 -7.64 -10.01
N ASP A 78 4.96 -8.28 -9.10
CA ASP A 78 5.22 -9.72 -9.10
C ASP A 78 3.99 -10.54 -8.71
N PHE A 79 2.99 -9.87 -8.11
CA PHE A 79 1.74 -10.45 -7.65
C PHE A 79 0.56 -10.21 -8.62
N GLY A 80 0.85 -9.70 -9.83
CA GLY A 80 -0.13 -9.43 -10.88
C GLY A 80 0.41 -9.65 -12.28
N ASP A 81 -0.30 -9.20 -13.32
CA ASP A 81 0.13 -9.35 -14.71
C ASP A 81 1.18 -8.30 -15.11
N CYS A 82 2.43 -8.55 -14.72
CA CYS A 82 3.56 -7.69 -15.06
C CYS A 82 3.77 -7.58 -16.59
N ASN A 83 3.50 -8.64 -17.35
CA ASN A 83 3.64 -8.62 -18.81
C ASN A 83 2.64 -7.65 -19.45
N TRP A 84 1.39 -7.65 -18.98
CA TRP A 84 0.40 -6.66 -19.40
C TRP A 84 0.80 -5.25 -19.00
N LEU A 85 1.28 -5.05 -17.77
CA LEU A 85 1.74 -3.74 -17.30
C LEU A 85 2.85 -3.18 -18.21
N LEU A 86 3.83 -4.00 -18.57
CA LEU A 86 4.94 -3.62 -19.45
C LEU A 86 4.51 -3.39 -20.90
N LYS A 87 3.45 -4.05 -21.38
CA LYS A 87 2.85 -3.71 -22.68
C LYS A 87 2.26 -2.30 -22.69
N ILE A 88 1.63 -1.88 -21.58
CA ILE A 88 1.01 -0.56 -21.45
C ILE A 88 2.05 0.52 -21.13
N LYS A 89 3.04 0.21 -20.27
CA LYS A 89 4.12 1.11 -19.84
C LYS A 89 5.48 0.40 -19.91
N PRO A 90 6.09 0.31 -21.10
CA PRO A 90 7.36 -0.40 -21.29
C PRO A 90 8.52 0.20 -20.46
N TYR A 91 8.48 1.50 -20.19
CA TYR A 91 9.48 2.21 -19.42
C TYR A 91 9.54 1.82 -17.94
N PHE A 92 8.59 1.03 -17.43
CA PHE A 92 8.68 0.44 -16.09
C PHE A 92 9.61 -0.76 -16.01
N ALA A 93 10.08 -1.32 -17.13
CA ALA A 93 10.89 -2.54 -17.14
C ALA A 93 12.13 -2.44 -16.25
N GLU A 94 12.90 -1.35 -16.38
CA GLU A 94 14.11 -1.14 -15.58
C GLU A 94 13.80 -0.95 -14.10
N ASP A 95 12.79 -0.12 -13.78
CA ASP A 95 12.40 0.15 -12.39
C ASP A 95 11.82 -1.08 -11.70
N ILE A 96 11.09 -1.95 -12.42
CA ILE A 96 10.61 -3.22 -11.89
C ILE A 96 11.79 -4.17 -11.66
N GLN A 97 12.68 -4.31 -12.64
CA GLN A 97 13.85 -5.18 -12.53
C GLN A 97 14.75 -4.83 -11.33
N PHE A 98 14.93 -3.54 -11.05
CA PHE A 98 15.73 -3.07 -9.91
C PHE A 98 14.91 -2.80 -8.64
N ASN A 99 13.63 -3.17 -8.61
CA ASN A 99 12.71 -2.94 -7.50
C ASN A 99 12.66 -1.47 -7.00
N ARG A 100 12.71 -0.53 -7.96
CA ARG A 100 12.62 0.93 -7.75
C ARG A 100 11.23 1.48 -8.03
N LEU A 101 10.34 0.70 -8.63
CA LEU A 101 8.97 1.12 -8.90
C LEU A 101 8.14 1.12 -7.61
N GLY A 102 7.81 2.32 -7.12
CA GLY A 102 6.97 2.51 -5.93
C GLY A 102 7.77 2.74 -4.65
N ASN A 103 7.18 2.39 -3.52
CA ASN A 103 7.69 2.65 -2.18
C ASN A 103 8.19 1.34 -1.53
N PRO A 104 9.50 1.21 -1.25
CA PRO A 104 10.08 0.00 -0.67
C PRO A 104 9.63 -0.26 0.78
N ALA A 105 9.23 0.77 1.52
CA ALA A 105 8.76 0.61 2.89
C ALA A 105 7.34 0.02 2.99
N THR A 106 6.52 0.23 1.96
CA THR A 106 5.12 -0.20 1.98
C THR A 106 4.90 -1.67 1.69
N MET A 107 5.84 -2.37 1.03
CA MET A 107 5.71 -3.83 0.84
C MET A 107 5.82 -4.57 2.16
N ASN A 108 6.81 -4.21 2.98
CA ASN A 108 6.91 -4.76 4.32
C ASN A 108 5.68 -4.36 5.18
N LEU A 109 5.17 -3.13 5.06
CA LEU A 109 3.93 -2.74 5.75
C LEU A 109 2.71 -3.59 5.31
N LEU A 110 2.61 -3.95 4.03
CA LEU A 110 1.56 -4.81 3.50
C LEU A 110 1.61 -6.21 4.12
N HIS A 111 2.81 -6.79 4.29
CA HIS A 111 2.99 -8.09 4.94
C HIS A 111 2.77 -8.06 6.46
N GLU A 112 3.05 -6.94 7.11
CA GLU A 112 2.80 -6.77 8.56
C GLU A 112 1.29 -6.61 8.85
N LEU A 113 0.59 -5.79 8.07
CA LEU A 113 -0.82 -5.47 8.33
C LEU A 113 -1.80 -6.50 7.73
N LYS A 114 -1.39 -7.21 6.68
CA LYS A 114 -2.19 -8.21 5.96
C LYS A 114 -3.65 -7.76 5.72
N PRO A 115 -3.88 -6.54 5.16
CA PRO A 115 -5.24 -6.01 5.02
C PRO A 115 -6.02 -6.80 3.95
N LEU A 116 -7.35 -6.80 4.01
CA LEU A 116 -8.17 -7.46 2.98
C LEU A 116 -8.02 -6.77 1.62
N HIS A 117 -7.92 -5.44 1.64
CA HIS A 117 -7.74 -4.61 0.46
C HIS A 117 -6.58 -3.62 0.63
N TRP A 118 -5.79 -3.45 -0.43
CA TRP A 118 -4.80 -2.38 -0.53
C TRP A 118 -5.08 -1.53 -1.77
N PHE A 119 -5.30 -0.23 -1.57
CA PHE A 119 -5.54 0.71 -2.67
C PHE A 119 -4.35 1.65 -2.87
N ALA A 120 -3.95 1.83 -4.12
CA ALA A 120 -2.87 2.74 -4.51
C ALA A 120 -3.20 3.56 -5.77
N ALA A 121 -2.36 4.55 -6.08
CA ALA A 121 -2.52 5.40 -7.26
C ALA A 121 -1.14 5.77 -7.84
N HIS A 122 -0.88 7.04 -8.11
CA HIS A 122 0.41 7.61 -8.55
C HIS A 122 0.85 7.26 -9.99
N LEU A 123 0.89 5.98 -10.36
CA LEU A 123 1.51 5.54 -11.62
C LEU A 123 0.64 5.74 -12.87
N HIS A 124 -0.60 6.22 -12.70
CA HIS A 124 -1.57 6.49 -13.77
C HIS A 124 -1.73 5.27 -14.69
N VAL A 125 -2.01 4.12 -14.08
CA VAL A 125 -2.40 2.88 -14.74
C VAL A 125 -3.20 2.05 -13.75
N ARG A 126 -4.32 1.52 -14.22
CA ARG A 126 -5.09 0.55 -13.45
C ARG A 126 -4.31 -0.76 -13.38
N PHE A 127 -4.09 -1.31 -12.19
CA PHE A 127 -3.41 -2.59 -12.00
C PHE A 127 -4.02 -3.36 -10.83
N THR A 128 -4.09 -4.68 -10.94
CA THR A 128 -4.56 -5.57 -9.87
C THR A 128 -3.48 -6.58 -9.54
N ALA A 129 -3.36 -6.89 -8.26
CA ALA A 129 -2.50 -7.95 -7.78
C ALA A 129 -3.15 -8.66 -6.59
N VAL A 130 -2.73 -9.90 -6.35
CA VAL A 130 -3.21 -10.72 -5.23
C VAL A 130 -2.00 -11.19 -4.44
N VAL A 131 -1.89 -10.70 -3.20
CA VAL A 131 -0.79 -11.08 -2.29
C VAL A 131 -1.28 -12.14 -1.34
N HIS A 132 -0.67 -13.32 -1.39
CA HIS A 132 -0.93 -14.42 -0.48
C HIS A 132 -0.02 -14.30 0.75
N HIS A 133 -0.61 -14.28 1.94
CA HIS A 133 0.13 -14.31 3.21
C HIS A 133 0.14 -15.75 3.74
N ASN A 134 1.24 -16.46 3.55
CA ASN A 134 1.41 -17.81 4.09
C ASN A 134 1.78 -17.75 5.58
N LYS A 135 1.49 -18.84 6.32
CA LYS A 135 1.85 -18.97 7.73
C LYS A 135 3.35 -19.16 7.97
N ASP A 136 4.14 -19.43 6.93
CA ASP A 136 5.58 -19.67 7.07
C ASP A 136 6.36 -18.40 7.50
N ASP A 137 5.76 -17.21 7.37
CA ASP A 137 6.31 -15.97 7.92
C ASP A 137 6.14 -15.85 9.45
N GLU A 138 5.34 -16.72 10.08
CA GLU A 138 5.11 -16.77 11.53
C GLU A 138 6.08 -17.73 12.25
N GLU A 139 6.86 -18.55 11.53
CA GLU A 139 7.75 -19.58 12.13
C GLU A 139 9.07 -19.04 12.72
N LYS A 140 9.28 -17.71 12.80
CA LYS A 140 10.45 -17.15 13.49
C LYS A 140 10.25 -16.87 14.98
N GLU A 141 9.04 -16.96 15.52
CA GLU A 141 8.82 -16.80 16.95
C GLU A 141 7.92 -17.91 17.50
N THR A 142 8.50 -18.67 18.44
CA THR A 142 7.88 -19.67 19.34
C THR A 142 7.50 -21.05 18.78
N GLN A 143 8.43 -22.00 18.94
CA GLN A 143 8.11 -23.41 19.19
C GLN A 143 7.38 -23.51 20.54
N THR A 144 6.08 -23.80 20.53
CA THR A 144 5.42 -24.71 21.48
C THR A 144 4.07 -25.17 20.92
N ASP A 145 4.06 -26.45 20.53
CA ASP A 145 3.01 -27.46 20.63
C ASP A 145 1.52 -27.12 20.35
N GLU A 146 1.09 -27.73 19.25
CA GLU A 146 -0.07 -28.63 19.14
C GLU A 146 -1.52 -28.10 19.00
N ILE A 147 -2.09 -28.53 17.86
CA ILE A 147 -3.48 -28.93 17.61
C ILE A 147 -4.54 -27.82 17.68
N LYS A 148 -4.69 -27.11 16.55
CA LYS A 148 -6.02 -26.69 16.05
C LYS A 148 -6.09 -26.90 14.53
N SER A 149 -6.66 -28.03 14.15
CA SER A 149 -7.11 -28.30 12.79
C SER A 149 -8.30 -27.42 12.43
N SER A 150 -8.33 -26.97 11.16
CA SER A 150 -9.53 -26.59 10.39
C SER A 150 -10.23 -25.29 10.86
N ILE A 151 -9.97 -24.11 10.31
CA ILE A 151 -10.22 -23.67 8.92
C ILE A 151 -9.03 -22.81 8.46
N ASN A 152 -8.18 -23.34 7.57
CA ASN A 152 -7.08 -22.59 6.96
C ASN A 152 -7.63 -21.63 5.90
N SER A 153 -8.05 -20.43 6.32
CA SER A 153 -8.19 -19.31 5.38
C SER A 153 -6.82 -18.66 5.24
N SER A 154 -6.07 -19.01 4.19
CA SER A 154 -4.92 -18.20 3.75
C SER A 154 -5.37 -16.74 3.68
N ARG A 155 -4.75 -15.83 4.44
CA ARG A 155 -5.11 -14.42 4.35
C ARG A 155 -4.56 -13.89 3.03
N VAL A 156 -5.41 -13.23 2.27
CA VAL A 156 -5.08 -12.68 0.97
C VAL A 156 -5.35 -11.18 1.01
N THR A 157 -4.44 -10.40 0.45
CA THR A 157 -4.66 -8.98 0.18
C THR A 157 -4.96 -8.78 -1.29
N ASN A 158 -6.12 -8.19 -1.57
CA ASN A 158 -6.47 -7.76 -2.92
C ASN A 158 -5.92 -6.34 -3.14
N PHE A 159 -4.91 -6.22 -4.00
CA PHE A 159 -4.33 -4.95 -4.37
C PHE A 159 -5.03 -4.38 -5.62
N LEU A 160 -5.35 -3.09 -5.57
CA LEU A 160 -5.87 -2.34 -6.70
C LEU A 160 -5.19 -0.97 -6.77
N ALA A 161 -4.55 -0.71 -7.91
CA ALA A 161 -4.13 0.62 -8.29
C ALA A 161 -5.11 1.27 -9.26
N LEU A 162 -5.37 2.56 -9.06
CA LEU A 162 -6.27 3.35 -9.90
C LEU A 162 -5.52 4.09 -11.02
N ASP A 163 -6.19 4.25 -12.16
CA ASP A 163 -5.71 5.11 -13.26
C ASP A 163 -6.06 6.58 -13.00
N LYS A 164 -5.45 7.49 -13.78
CA LYS A 164 -5.76 8.92 -13.74
C LYS A 164 -7.16 9.17 -14.33
N PRO A 165 -8.02 9.95 -13.65
CA PRO A 165 -9.25 10.44 -14.26
C PRO A 165 -8.89 11.38 -15.43
N MET A 166 -9.32 11.03 -16.64
CA MET A 166 -9.09 11.81 -17.85
C MET A 166 -10.44 12.27 -18.40
N ALA A 167 -10.56 13.56 -18.72
CA ALA A 167 -11.81 14.18 -19.18
C ALA A 167 -12.13 13.90 -20.67
N ASN A 168 -11.20 13.29 -21.42
CA ASN A 168 -11.33 13.17 -22.87
C ASN A 168 -11.98 11.85 -23.29
N GLU A 169 -12.72 11.90 -24.40
CA GLU A 169 -13.66 10.91 -24.97
C GLU A 169 -13.13 9.47 -25.17
N ASN A 170 -11.82 9.23 -25.01
CA ASN A 170 -11.23 7.89 -25.12
C ASN A 170 -11.28 7.13 -23.79
N ARG A 171 -12.50 6.69 -23.40
CA ARG A 171 -12.89 5.48 -22.65
C ARG A 171 -11.91 4.88 -21.62
N ARG A 172 -11.20 5.67 -20.80
CA ARG A 172 -10.56 5.11 -19.60
C ARG A 172 -11.58 5.09 -18.47
N ARG A 173 -11.69 3.94 -17.78
CA ARG A 173 -12.50 3.85 -16.55
C ARG A 173 -11.90 4.83 -15.54
N PHE A 174 -12.64 5.87 -15.19
CA PHE A 174 -12.22 6.89 -14.24
C PHE A 174 -12.75 6.63 -12.82
N LEU A 175 -13.69 5.70 -12.68
CA LEU A 175 -14.33 5.34 -11.43
C LEU A 175 -14.39 3.82 -11.31
N GLU A 176 -13.99 3.32 -10.14
CA GLU A 176 -14.06 1.91 -9.79
C GLU A 176 -15.00 1.78 -8.58
N TYR A 177 -15.99 0.90 -8.68
CA TYR A 177 -16.88 0.55 -7.59
C TYR A 177 -16.44 -0.78 -6.99
N ILE A 178 -16.35 -0.84 -5.67
CA ILE A 178 -15.88 -2.02 -4.94
C ILE A 178 -16.85 -2.26 -3.80
N ASP A 179 -17.51 -3.41 -3.85
CA ASP A 179 -18.39 -3.85 -2.79
C ASP A 179 -17.57 -4.57 -1.72
N ILE A 180 -17.58 -4.03 -0.50
CA ILE A 180 -16.86 -4.59 0.64
C ILE A 180 -17.89 -5.07 1.65
N PRO A 181 -17.96 -6.38 1.95
CA PRO A 181 -18.90 -6.90 2.91
C PRO A 181 -18.53 -6.40 4.31
N ILE A 182 -19.52 -5.90 5.03
CA ILE A 182 -19.38 -5.47 6.42
C ILE A 182 -20.01 -6.58 7.27
N SER A 183 -19.25 -7.10 8.23
CA SER A 183 -19.79 -7.97 9.26
C SER A 183 -20.60 -7.12 10.24
N GLU A 184 -21.90 -7.44 10.35
CA GLU A 184 -22.83 -6.85 11.35
C GLU A 184 -22.38 -7.14 12.79
#